data_AF-X8DJS5-F1
#
_entry.id   AF-X8DJS5-F1
#
_cell.length_a   1.000
_cell.length_b   1.000
_cell.length_c   1.000
_cell.angle_alpha   90.00
_cell.angle_beta   90.00
_cell.angle_gamma   90.00
#
_symmetry.space_group_name_H-M   'P 1'
#
loop_
_entity.id
_entity.type
_entity.pdbx_description
1 polymer ?
#
loop_
_entity_poly.entity_id
_entity_poly.type
_entity_poly.pdbx_seq_one_letter_code
_entity_poly.pdbx_strand_id
1 'polypeptide(L)'
;MTLFAGLVAALLAVGKPGLDWRWLVLAITGITLAHIANNLMNDLYDTQVGTDSASYPRALYAPHPVLSGLVTRRKLLTAIIAVNLADLAILVVLTLVRGWPVIAFALTGFVLSVAYTAPPLRLKKRGLGEPDVFVVWGR
;
A
#
# COMPACT_ATOMS: atom_id res chain seq x y z
N MET A 1 9.68 3.15 -3.85
CA MET A 1 9.73 1.72 -4.22
C MET A 1 8.58 1.37 -5.16
N THR A 2 7.31 1.40 -4.74
CA THR A 2 6.18 1.01 -5.62
C THR A 2 6.03 1.80 -6.91
N LEU A 3 6.21 3.13 -6.89
CA LEU A 3 6.22 3.91 -8.13
C LEU A 3 7.34 3.46 -9.07
N PHE A 4 8.54 3.22 -8.53
CA PHE A 4 9.68 2.75 -9.32
C PHE A 4 9.40 1.36 -9.92
N ALA A 5 8.88 0.41 -9.14
CA ALA A 5 8.47 -0.91 -9.64
C ALA A 5 7.40 -0.78 -10.75
N GLY A 6 6.43 0.13 -10.59
CA GLY A 6 5.44 0.44 -11.62
C GLY A 6 6.06 1.03 -12.90
N LEU A 7 7.08 1.88 -12.78
CA LEU A 7 7.82 2.42 -13.92
C LEU A 7 8.68 1.35 -14.61
N VAL A 8 9.29 0.42 -13.87
CA VAL A 8 9.98 -0.74 -14.46
C VAL A 8 8.99 -1.61 -15.23
N ALA A 9 7.80 -1.90 -14.66
CA ALA A 9 6.74 -2.62 -15.36
C ALA A 9 6.28 -1.88 -16.63
N ALA A 10 6.19 -0.54 -16.58
CA ALA A 10 5.91 0.28 -17.76
C ALA A 10 6.97 0.09 -18.85
N LEU A 11 8.26 0.17 -18.50
CA LEU A 11 9.36 -0.03 -19.44
C LEU A 11 9.31 -1.41 -20.09
N LEU A 12 8.99 -2.46 -19.33
CA LEU A 12 8.85 -3.83 -19.84
C LEU A 12 7.64 -4.00 -20.77
N ALA A 13 6.60 -3.17 -20.60
CA ALA A 13 5.40 -3.20 -21.41
C ALA A 13 5.53 -2.39 -22.73
N VAL A 14 6.47 -1.44 -22.81
CA VAL A 14 6.70 -0.65 -24.03
C VAL A 14 7.02 -1.57 -25.21
N GLY A 15 6.36 -1.34 -26.34
CA GLY A 15 6.53 -2.14 -27.56
C GLY A 15 5.77 -3.47 -27.54
N LYS A 16 5.07 -3.83 -26.47
CA LYS A 16 4.18 -5.00 -26.45
C LYS A 16 2.84 -4.67 -27.12
N PRO A 17 2.30 -5.54 -27.99
CA PRO A 17 0.95 -5.38 -28.53
C PRO A 17 -0.09 -5.30 -27.40
N GLY A 18 -1.07 -4.40 -27.54
CA GLY A 18 -2.15 -4.24 -26.56
C GLY A 18 -1.83 -3.34 -25.36
N LEU A 19 -0.65 -2.69 -25.34
CA LEU A 19 -0.37 -1.62 -24.38
C LEU A 19 -1.30 -0.42 -24.64
N ASP A 20 -2.05 -0.03 -23.61
CA ASP A 20 -2.81 1.21 -23.58
C ASP A 20 -2.33 2.04 -22.39
N TRP A 21 -1.80 3.22 -22.68
CA TRP A 21 -1.25 4.14 -21.69
C TRP A 21 -2.25 4.56 -20.62
N ARG A 22 -3.55 4.63 -20.96
CA ARG A 22 -4.61 4.99 -19.99
C ARG A 22 -4.68 3.96 -18.88
N TRP A 23 -4.71 2.68 -19.24
CA TRP A 23 -4.78 1.59 -18.27
C TRP A 23 -3.48 1.41 -17.51
N LEU A 24 -2.33 1.68 -18.14
CA LEU A 24 -1.04 1.64 -17.46
C LEU A 24 -0.95 2.72 -16.36
N VAL A 25 -1.27 3.98 -16.70
CA VAL A 25 -1.26 5.09 -15.74
C VAL A 25 -2.23 4.83 -14.59
N LEU A 26 -3.42 4.31 -14.91
CA LEU A 26 -4.42 3.97 -13.91
C LEU A 26 -3.93 2.83 -12.98
N ALA A 27 -3.26 1.81 -13.51
CA ALA A 27 -2.68 0.73 -12.72
C ALA A 27 -1.56 1.21 -11.79
N ILE A 28 -0.64 2.06 -12.28
CA ILE A 28 0.43 2.64 -11.47
C ILE A 28 -0.14 3.55 -10.36
N THR A 29 -1.19 4.31 -10.69
CA THR A 29 -1.87 5.16 -9.72
C THR A 29 -2.58 4.31 -8.67
N GLY A 30 -3.32 3.27 -9.06
CA GLY A 30 -3.97 2.33 -8.15
C GLY A 30 -2.99 1.70 -7.17
N ILE A 31 -1.92 1.06 -7.66
CA ILE A 31 -0.95 0.42 -6.75
C ILE A 31 -0.24 1.43 -5.82
N THR A 32 -0.06 2.68 -6.27
CA THR A 32 0.49 3.74 -5.42
C THR A 32 -0.51 4.16 -4.34
N LEU A 33 -1.79 4.31 -4.67
CA LEU A 33 -2.84 4.61 -3.70
C LEU A 33 -3.02 3.46 -2.70
N ALA A 34 -2.97 2.20 -3.15
CA ALA A 34 -3.00 1.03 -2.29
C ALA A 34 -1.84 1.03 -1.28
N HIS A 35 -0.62 1.39 -1.71
CA HIS A 35 0.52 1.52 -0.79
C HIS A 35 0.32 2.68 0.19
N ILE A 36 -0.15 3.85 -0.29
CA ILE A 36 -0.48 4.98 0.60
C ILE A 36 -1.52 4.55 1.64
N ALA A 37 -2.60 3.88 1.23
CA ALA A 37 -3.63 3.37 2.13
C ALA A 37 -3.03 2.42 3.18
N ASN A 38 -2.17 1.48 2.78
CA ASN A 38 -1.50 0.57 3.70
C ASN A 38 -0.65 1.32 4.74
N ASN A 39 0.09 2.35 4.31
CA ASN A 39 0.90 3.17 5.22
C ASN A 39 0.04 3.99 6.19
N LEU A 40 -1.03 4.64 5.71
CA LEU A 40 -1.93 5.40 6.58
C LEU A 40 -2.67 4.50 7.58
N MET A 41 -3.03 3.27 7.17
CA MET A 41 -3.62 2.28 8.08
C MET A 41 -2.61 1.83 9.13
N ASN A 42 -1.34 1.62 8.77
CA ASN A 42 -0.29 1.32 9.74
C ASN A 42 -0.14 2.46 10.75
N ASP A 43 -0.07 3.72 10.30
CA ASP A 43 -0.04 4.89 11.20
C ASP A 43 -1.26 4.91 12.13
N LEU A 44 -2.46 4.61 11.62
CA LEU A 44 -3.67 4.55 12.43
C LEU A 44 -3.60 3.46 13.52
N TYR A 45 -3.09 2.27 13.20
CA TYR A 45 -2.97 1.19 14.18
C TYR A 45 -1.83 1.42 15.17
N ASP A 46 -0.72 2.02 14.74
CA ASP A 46 0.41 2.34 15.61
C ASP A 46 0.01 3.38 16.67
N THR A 47 -0.93 4.31 16.37
CA THR A 47 -1.52 5.19 17.41
C THR A 47 -2.33 4.47 18.50
N GLN A 48 -2.82 3.25 18.25
CA GLN A 48 -3.71 2.52 19.17
C GLN A 48 -2.96 1.53 20.07
N VAL A 49 -1.80 1.05 19.63
CA VAL A 49 -1.09 -0.08 20.27
C VAL A 49 -0.07 0.40 21.31
N GLY A 50 0.26 1.71 21.36
CA GLY A 50 1.18 2.25 22.36
C GLY A 50 2.62 1.75 22.23
N THR A 51 2.97 1.12 21.09
CA THR A 51 4.32 0.61 20.80
C THR A 51 5.34 1.70 20.50
N ASP A 52 4.89 2.92 20.22
CA ASP A 52 5.73 4.09 20.05
C ASP A 52 5.86 4.83 21.39
N SER A 53 6.81 4.41 22.22
CA SER A 53 7.30 5.26 23.32
C SER A 53 8.19 6.36 22.75
N ALA A 54 8.31 7.50 23.44
CA ALA A 54 9.27 8.56 23.08
C ALA A 54 10.73 8.07 23.01
N SER A 55 11.02 6.89 23.58
CA SER A 55 12.31 6.20 23.55
C SER A 55 12.50 5.24 22.37
N TYR A 56 11.51 5.07 21.48
CA TYR A 56 11.65 4.20 20.32
C TYR A 56 12.66 4.81 19.32
N PRO A 57 13.73 4.11 18.91
CA PRO A 57 14.81 4.70 18.12
C PRO A 57 14.36 5.37 16.81
N ARG A 58 13.28 4.87 16.20
CA ARG A 58 12.71 5.46 14.98
C ARG A 58 12.11 6.85 15.22
N ALA A 59 11.59 7.12 16.42
CA ALA A 59 11.01 8.42 16.76
C ALA A 59 12.05 9.57 16.71
N LEU A 60 13.35 9.26 16.74
CA LEU A 60 14.44 10.24 16.65
C LEU A 60 14.63 10.84 15.26
N TYR A 61 14.25 10.13 14.19
CA TYR A 61 14.48 10.56 12.80
C TYR A 61 13.26 10.42 11.88
N ALA A 62 12.19 9.75 12.34
CA ALA A 62 10.92 9.64 11.65
C ALA A 62 9.78 9.78 12.67
N PRO A 63 9.47 11.02 13.11
CA PRO A 63 8.43 11.26 14.10
C PRO A 63 7.07 10.84 13.56
N HIS A 64 6.31 10.09 14.37
CA HIS A 64 4.99 9.62 13.98
C HIS A 64 4.04 10.82 13.74
N PRO A 65 3.34 10.94 12.59
CA PRO A 65 2.60 12.15 12.22
C PRO A 65 1.52 12.58 13.23
N VAL A 66 0.78 11.63 13.79
CA VAL A 66 -0.25 11.92 14.80
C VAL A 66 0.37 12.23 16.19
N LEU A 67 1.32 11.42 16.67
CA LEU A 67 1.92 11.60 18.00
C LEU A 67 2.78 12.87 18.10
N SER A 68 3.37 13.32 17.00
CA SER A 68 4.12 14.58 16.91
C SER A 68 3.25 15.81 16.67
N GLY A 69 1.93 15.65 16.54
CA GLY A 69 0.99 16.76 16.31
C GLY A 69 0.99 17.32 14.88
N LEU A 70 1.73 16.72 13.93
CA LEU A 70 1.76 17.15 12.53
C LEU A 70 0.39 17.01 11.85
N VAL A 71 -0.36 15.96 12.21
CA VAL A 71 -1.70 15.69 11.65
C VAL A 71 -2.66 15.24 12.75
N THR A 72 -3.87 15.81 12.78
CA THR A 72 -4.93 15.35 13.68
C THR A 72 -5.44 13.96 13.28
N ARG A 73 -5.83 13.10 14.24
CA ARG A 73 -6.46 11.79 13.96
C ARG A 73 -7.65 11.87 12.99
N ARG A 74 -8.46 12.93 13.08
CA ARG A 74 -9.59 13.17 12.15
C ARG A 74 -9.12 13.33 10.70
N LYS A 75 -8.10 14.15 10.46
CA LYS A 75 -7.49 14.31 9.12
C LYS A 75 -6.90 13.00 8.59
N LEU A 76 -6.23 12.21 9.44
CA LEU A 76 -5.72 10.88 9.07
C LEU A 76 -6.86 9.96 8.60
N LEU A 77 -7.94 9.86 9.38
CA LEU A 77 -9.11 9.06 9.01
C LEU A 77 -9.77 9.54 7.71
N THR A 78 -9.90 10.84 7.51
CA THR A 78 -10.42 11.40 6.25
C THR A 78 -9.52 11.04 5.07
N ALA A 79 -8.20 11.11 5.22
CA ALA A 79 -7.26 10.72 4.17
C ALA A 79 -7.35 9.22 3.86
N ILE A 80 -7.44 8.35 4.88
CA ILE A 80 -7.63 6.91 4.72
C ILE A 80 -8.87 6.63 3.88
N ILE A 81 -10.02 7.22 4.23
CA ILE A 81 -11.28 7.02 3.51
C ILE A 81 -11.14 7.51 2.07
N ALA A 82 -10.63 8.72 1.86
CA ALA A 82 -10.49 9.29 0.52
C ALA A 82 -9.58 8.46 -0.38
N VAL A 83 -8.42 8.01 0.12
CA VAL A 83 -7.47 7.20 -0.64
C VAL A 83 -8.05 5.82 -0.95
N ASN A 84 -8.70 5.15 0.01
CA ASN A 84 -9.32 3.84 -0.23
C ASN A 84 -10.49 3.92 -1.22
N LEU A 85 -11.29 5.00 -1.19
CA LEU A 85 -12.37 5.19 -2.17
C LEU A 85 -11.82 5.41 -3.58
N ALA A 86 -10.75 6.19 -3.72
CA ALA A 86 -10.08 6.40 -5.00
C ALA A 86 -9.45 5.10 -5.52
N ASP A 87 -8.78 4.34 -4.66
CA ASP A 87 -8.19 3.05 -5.00
C ASP A 87 -9.27 2.02 -5.41
N LEU A 88 -10.37 1.95 -4.65
CA LEU A 88 -11.52 1.10 -4.99
C LEU A 88 -12.13 1.46 -6.35
N ALA A 89 -12.28 2.75 -6.65
CA ALA A 89 -12.77 3.19 -7.95
C ALA A 89 -11.86 2.72 -9.09
N ILE A 90 -10.54 2.84 -8.92
CA ILE A 90 -9.56 2.34 -9.88
C ILE A 90 -9.64 0.81 -10.03
N LEU A 91 -9.73 0.07 -8.92
CA LEU A 91 -9.89 -1.37 -8.92
C LEU A 91 -11.12 -1.79 -9.74
N VAL A 92 -12.26 -1.16 -9.51
CA VAL A 92 -13.51 -1.43 -10.25
C VAL A 92 -13.31 -1.16 -11.74
N VAL A 93 -12.79 0.01 -12.11
CA VAL A 93 -12.57 0.37 -13.52
C VAL A 93 -11.63 -0.62 -14.21
N LEU A 94 -10.49 -0.95 -13.60
CA LEU A 94 -9.54 -1.89 -14.18
C LEU A 94 -10.10 -3.31 -14.26
N THR A 95 -10.90 -3.73 -13.29
CA THR A 95 -11.58 -5.03 -13.32
C THR A 95 -12.57 -5.12 -14.46
N LEU A 96 -13.36 -4.06 -14.70
CA LEU A 96 -14.32 -4.04 -15.81
C LEU A 96 -13.63 -4.16 -17.18
N VAL A 97 -12.42 -3.64 -17.32
CA VAL A 97 -11.68 -3.62 -18.60
C VAL A 97 -10.76 -4.83 -18.78
N ARG A 98 -10.15 -5.34 -17.71
CA ARG A 98 -9.12 -6.40 -17.75
C ARG A 98 -9.56 -7.71 -17.10
N GLY A 99 -10.73 -7.73 -16.48
CA GLY A 99 -11.36 -8.92 -15.91
C GLY A 99 -10.92 -9.23 -14.48
N TRP A 100 -11.33 -10.41 -14.02
CA TRP A 100 -11.12 -10.91 -12.67
C TRP A 100 -9.66 -10.99 -12.18
N PRO A 101 -8.61 -11.14 -13.03
CA PRO A 101 -7.24 -11.18 -12.52
C PRO A 101 -6.84 -9.93 -11.73
N VAL A 102 -7.42 -8.76 -12.05
CA VAL A 102 -7.18 -7.52 -11.30
C VAL A 102 -7.63 -7.67 -9.84
N ILE A 103 -8.82 -8.24 -9.61
CA ILE A 103 -9.32 -8.53 -8.27
C ILE A 103 -8.40 -9.54 -7.57
N ALA A 104 -7.96 -10.59 -8.26
CA ALA A 104 -7.07 -11.58 -7.68
C ALA A 104 -5.77 -10.94 -7.18
N PHE A 105 -5.12 -10.08 -7.98
CA PHE A 105 -3.93 -9.35 -7.56
C PHE A 105 -4.20 -8.43 -6.36
N ALA A 106 -5.29 -7.66 -6.38
CA ALA A 106 -5.65 -6.77 -5.29
C ALA A 106 -5.90 -7.52 -3.97
N LEU A 107 -6.65 -8.63 -4.03
CA LEU A 107 -6.93 -9.46 -2.86
C LEU A 107 -5.68 -10.16 -2.35
N THR A 108 -4.81 -10.68 -3.22
CA THR A 108 -3.54 -11.29 -2.80
C THR A 108 -2.66 -10.25 -2.12
N GLY A 109 -2.51 -9.05 -2.69
CA GLY A 109 -1.74 -7.96 -2.07
C GLY A 109 -2.30 -7.55 -0.72
N PHE A 110 -3.62 -7.46 -0.59
CA PHE A 110 -4.30 -7.18 0.67
C PHE A 110 -4.06 -8.26 1.72
N VAL A 111 -4.24 -9.54 1.36
CA VAL A 111 -4.05 -10.68 2.27
C VAL A 111 -2.61 -10.74 2.77
N LEU A 112 -1.63 -10.56 1.88
CA LEU A 112 -0.21 -10.53 2.25
C LEU A 112 0.11 -9.33 3.16
N SER A 113 -0.42 -8.14 2.85
CA SER A 113 -0.27 -6.95 3.71
C SER A 113 -0.87 -7.16 5.11
N VAL A 114 -2.01 -7.85 5.22
CA VAL A 114 -2.58 -8.23 6.51
C VAL A 114 -1.70 -9.29 7.19
N ALA A 115 -1.29 -10.34 6.48
CA ALA A 115 -0.43 -11.40 7.00
C ALA A 115 0.92 -10.89 7.50
N TYR A 116 1.42 -9.80 6.91
CA TYR A 116 2.66 -9.12 7.30
C TYR A 116 2.65 -8.72 8.79
N THR A 117 1.56 -8.11 9.26
CA THR A 117 1.45 -7.54 10.62
C THR A 117 0.49 -8.30 11.53
N ALA A 118 -0.65 -8.77 11.04
CA ALA A 118 -1.75 -9.28 11.85
C ALA A 118 -1.62 -10.79 12.18
N PRO A 119 -2.19 -11.25 13.31
CA PRO A 119 -2.39 -12.68 13.57
C PRO A 119 -3.23 -13.34 12.47
N PRO A 120 -3.03 -14.65 12.21
CA PRO A 120 -2.10 -15.54 12.90
C PRO A 120 -0.66 -15.48 12.35
N LEU A 121 -0.46 -15.00 11.13
CA LEU A 121 0.80 -15.16 10.40
C LEU A 121 1.90 -14.24 10.91
N ARG A 122 1.67 -12.92 11.06
CA ARG A 122 2.65 -11.95 11.55
C ARG A 122 4.03 -12.12 10.87
N LEU A 123 4.05 -12.23 9.53
CA LEU A 123 5.23 -12.63 8.74
C LEU A 123 6.47 -11.80 9.06
N LYS A 124 6.30 -10.49 9.34
CA LYS A 124 7.40 -9.61 9.74
C LYS A 124 8.13 -10.07 11.01
N LYS A 125 7.42 -10.72 11.93
CA LYS A 125 7.98 -11.26 13.19
C LYS A 125 8.56 -12.66 13.04
N ARG A 126 8.44 -13.27 11.85
CA ARG A 126 8.96 -14.61 11.53
C ARG A 126 10.13 -14.58 10.53
N GLY A 127 10.73 -13.41 10.29
CA GLY A 127 11.79 -13.24 9.28
C GLY A 127 11.31 -13.27 7.83
N LEU A 128 10.00 -13.36 7.59
CA LEU A 128 9.39 -13.40 6.25
C LEU A 128 8.87 -12.04 5.79
N GLY A 129 9.21 -10.96 6.50
CA GLY A 129 8.74 -9.62 6.17
C GLY A 129 9.31 -9.07 4.85
N GLU A 130 10.61 -9.29 4.58
CA GLU A 130 11.21 -8.78 3.34
C GLU A 130 10.70 -9.51 2.09
N PRO A 131 10.58 -10.85 2.07
CA PRO A 131 9.96 -11.55 0.95
C PRO A 131 8.51 -11.11 0.69
N ASP A 132 7.73 -10.91 1.76
CA ASP A 132 6.35 -10.45 1.66
C ASP A 132 6.25 -9.06 1.00
N VAL A 133 7.03 -8.10 1.52
CA VAL A 133 7.10 -6.74 0.96
C VAL A 133 7.55 -6.76 -0.50
N PHE A 134 8.52 -7.61 -0.86
CA PHE A 134 8.98 -7.76 -2.24
C PHE A 134 7.86 -8.24 -3.18
N VAL A 135 7.09 -9.25 -2.76
CA VAL A 135 5.98 -9.81 -3.55
C VAL A 135 4.86 -8.78 -3.73
N VAL A 136 4.52 -8.03 -2.69
CA VAL A 136 3.40 -7.08 -2.74
C VAL A 136 3.77 -5.78 -3.45
N TRP A 137 4.95 -5.22 -3.18
CA TRP A 137 5.28 -3.83 -3.53
C TRP A 137 6.38 -3.67 -4.59
N GLY A 138 7.09 -4.74 -4.93
CA GLY A 138 8.32 -4.70 -5.73
C GLY A 138 9.52 -4.15 -4.95
N ARG A 139 10.71 -4.28 -5.53
CA ARG A 139 11.95 -3.63 -5.04
C ARG A 139 12.21 -2.35 -5.81
#